data_AF-A0A0D8HED8-F1
#
_entry.id   AF-A0A0D8HED8-F1
#
_cell.length_a   1.000
_cell.length_b   1.000
_cell.length_c   1.000
_cell.angle_alpha   90.00
_cell.angle_beta   90.00
_cell.angle_gamma   90.00
#
_symmetry.space_group_name_H-M   'P 1'
#
loop_
_entity.id
_entity.type
_entity.pdbx_description
1 polymer ?
#
loop_
_entity_poly.entity_id
_entity_poly.type
_entity_poly.pdbx_seq_one_letter_code
_entity_poly.pdbx_strand_id
1 'polypeptide(L)'
;MTSQLDRYSVAGLGRLREFSHAAMSDDLIFVSGTLGTSEDLGLVDGGIGPQTIQCLGNIERILNEVGSSWNDVLKVSVFVADMANFDAMNRSYASFFDQEPPARITIGGVVLALGAAVEIECVARRHRPERVWSAKDIPRRTGFFDNEGESLYYEVIGEGGVPLILSHGAGGNHASWYQQVAEFARDRMVVTWDHRGYGRSSDRAGLSGPEVAARDLLALVKELSIGKADFVGQSMGGWSVVGAALMEPSLFRRLVLADTLGGFITPEIQAAVASSKGFEIQSTDHLGGHPALSLSFTQRFPDRAHLYQCLSAMGSVDGQVMIPRLLAHTHSKEDADSLTMAILCLVGDRDPLFPPRSIRALTDLLPDARITEITGCGHSPYFEDPQAWNFAVRSFLDRQ
;
A
#
# COMPACT_ATOMS: atom_id res chain seq x y z
N MET A 1 -10.51 -7.70 -8.94
CA MET A 1 -9.80 -8.97 -9.09
C MET A 1 -10.38 -9.91 -8.05
N THR A 2 -11.05 -10.96 -8.48
CA THR A 2 -11.31 -12.12 -7.61
C THR A 2 -9.95 -12.67 -7.20
N SER A 3 -9.64 -12.74 -5.90
CA SER A 3 -8.40 -13.39 -5.45
C SER A 3 -8.37 -14.79 -6.06
N GLN A 4 -7.32 -15.10 -6.79
CA GLN A 4 -7.19 -16.40 -7.43
C GLN A 4 -6.77 -17.37 -6.33
N LEU A 5 -7.67 -18.29 -5.98
CA LEU A 5 -7.41 -19.33 -4.99
C LEU A 5 -6.63 -20.46 -5.67
N ASP A 6 -5.34 -20.58 -5.34
CA ASP A 6 -4.49 -21.65 -5.85
C ASP A 6 -4.49 -22.84 -4.90
N ARG A 7 -4.48 -24.07 -5.45
CA ARG A 7 -4.45 -25.33 -4.69
C ARG A 7 -3.23 -26.13 -5.07
N TYR A 8 -2.53 -26.65 -4.06
CA TYR A 8 -1.24 -27.31 -4.23
C TYR A 8 -1.28 -28.78 -3.82
N SER A 9 -0.65 -29.63 -4.61
CA SER A 9 -0.40 -31.04 -4.29
C SER A 9 1.08 -31.33 -4.51
N VAL A 10 1.80 -31.62 -3.43
CA VAL A 10 3.25 -31.88 -3.47
C VAL A 10 3.49 -33.26 -4.07
N ALA A 11 4.31 -33.32 -5.11
CA ALA A 11 4.68 -34.59 -5.72
C ALA A 11 5.49 -35.46 -4.73
N GLY A 12 5.20 -36.76 -4.69
CA GLY A 12 5.86 -37.68 -3.77
C GLY A 12 5.47 -37.48 -2.30
N LEU A 13 4.41 -36.74 -1.99
CA LEU A 13 3.87 -36.69 -0.63
C LEU A 13 2.47 -37.32 -0.63
N GLY A 14 2.26 -38.30 0.24
CA GLY A 14 0.96 -38.96 0.38
C GLY A 14 -0.11 -37.93 0.75
N ARG A 15 -1.27 -38.00 0.08
CA ARG A 15 -2.51 -37.33 0.53
C ARG A 15 -3.73 -38.16 0.22
N LEU A 16 -4.78 -37.95 1.00
CA LEU A 16 -6.11 -38.37 0.62
C LEU A 16 -6.59 -37.53 -0.57
N ARG A 17 -7.41 -38.13 -1.44
CA ARG A 17 -7.85 -37.50 -2.69
C ARG A 17 -8.86 -36.37 -2.46
N GLU A 18 -9.52 -36.39 -1.31
CA GLU A 18 -10.62 -35.51 -0.91
C GLU A 18 -10.17 -34.05 -0.68
N PHE A 19 -8.86 -33.80 -0.46
CA PHE A 19 -8.31 -32.45 -0.23
C PHE A 19 -6.91 -32.28 -0.83
N SER A 20 -6.53 -31.04 -1.12
CA SER A 20 -5.17 -30.65 -1.54
C SER A 20 -4.24 -30.54 -0.33
N HIS A 21 -2.92 -30.61 -0.52
CA HIS A 21 -1.97 -30.40 0.59
C HIS A 21 -2.04 -28.98 1.15
N ALA A 22 -2.21 -27.99 0.28
CA ALA A 22 -2.41 -26.60 0.69
C ALA A 22 -3.34 -25.84 -0.26
N ALA A 23 -3.89 -24.74 0.24
CA ALA A 23 -4.52 -23.70 -0.56
C ALA A 23 -3.91 -22.34 -0.22
N MET A 24 -3.79 -21.47 -1.21
CA MET A 24 -3.20 -20.14 -1.05
C MET A 24 -4.14 -19.08 -1.62
N SER A 25 -4.31 -17.99 -0.88
CA SER A 25 -4.92 -16.76 -1.36
C SER A 25 -4.00 -15.60 -0.98
N ASP A 26 -3.51 -14.89 -1.98
CA ASP A 26 -2.52 -13.83 -1.82
C ASP A 26 -1.28 -14.34 -1.06
N ASP A 27 -1.01 -13.78 0.12
CA ASP A 27 0.13 -14.17 0.96
C ASP A 27 -0.22 -15.22 2.02
N LEU A 28 -1.50 -15.58 2.20
CA LEU A 28 -1.93 -16.55 3.23
C LEU A 28 -1.98 -17.97 2.67
N ILE A 29 -1.35 -18.88 3.40
CA ILE A 29 -1.25 -20.30 3.08
C ILE A 29 -1.98 -21.10 4.16
N PHE A 30 -2.87 -21.98 3.73
CA PHE A 30 -3.59 -22.93 4.57
C PHE A 30 -3.10 -24.33 4.22
N VAL A 31 -2.35 -24.95 5.13
CA VAL A 31 -1.91 -26.35 5.01
C VAL A 31 -2.98 -27.25 5.58
N SER A 32 -3.42 -28.24 4.82
CA SER A 32 -4.44 -29.20 5.28
C SER A 32 -3.91 -30.09 6.39
N GLY A 33 -4.83 -30.71 7.13
CA GLY A 33 -4.51 -31.74 8.11
C GLY A 33 -3.55 -32.79 7.53
N THR A 34 -2.38 -32.87 8.15
CA THR A 34 -1.26 -33.70 7.71
C THR A 34 -1.00 -34.77 8.76
N LEU A 35 -0.75 -36.00 8.31
CA LEU A 35 -0.49 -37.14 9.17
C LEU A 35 1.00 -37.49 9.19
N GLY A 36 1.41 -38.26 10.20
CA GLY A 36 2.72 -38.90 10.26
C GLY A 36 2.84 -40.10 9.32
N THR A 37 2.57 -39.90 8.03
CA THR A 37 2.59 -40.96 7.01
C THR A 37 3.83 -40.88 6.12
N SER A 38 4.20 -42.03 5.58
CA SER A 38 5.06 -42.22 4.41
C SER A 38 4.36 -41.76 3.12
N GLU A 39 5.09 -41.76 2.00
CA GLU A 39 4.58 -41.35 0.68
C GLU A 39 3.40 -42.22 0.20
N ASP A 40 3.36 -43.48 0.63
CA ASP A 40 2.31 -44.46 0.33
C ASP A 40 1.11 -44.42 1.29
N LEU A 41 1.04 -43.40 2.15
CA LEU A 41 0.05 -43.24 3.23
C LEU A 41 0.16 -44.26 4.38
N GLY A 42 1.22 -45.06 4.45
CA GLY A 42 1.51 -45.88 5.63
C GLY A 42 1.91 -45.00 6.83
N LEU A 43 1.27 -45.19 7.99
CA LEU A 43 1.69 -44.50 9.22
C LEU A 43 3.06 -45.01 9.67
N VAL A 44 3.94 -44.09 10.08
CA VAL A 44 5.25 -44.49 10.62
C VAL A 44 5.08 -45.19 11.97
N ASP A 45 5.93 -46.20 12.19
CA ASP A 45 5.95 -47.01 13.40
C ASP A 45 6.41 -46.22 14.64
N GLY A 46 6.09 -46.73 15.83
CA GLY A 46 6.52 -46.17 17.11
C GLY A 46 5.56 -45.14 17.72
N GLY A 47 4.38 -44.95 17.11
CA GLY A 47 3.25 -44.23 17.71
C GLY A 47 3.42 -42.72 17.70
N ILE A 48 2.89 -42.06 18.73
CA ILE A 48 2.70 -40.59 18.77
C ILE A 48 3.96 -39.79 18.47
N GLY A 49 5.12 -40.20 19.00
CA GLY A 49 6.36 -39.43 18.87
C GLY A 49 6.87 -39.40 17.43
N PRO A 50 7.23 -40.56 16.85
CA PRO A 50 7.63 -40.65 15.45
C PRO A 50 6.60 -40.09 14.47
N GLN A 51 5.29 -40.31 14.71
CA GLN A 51 4.25 -39.73 13.86
C GLN A 51 4.20 -38.21 13.96
N THR A 52 4.46 -37.61 15.13
CA THR A 52 4.55 -36.16 15.29
C THR A 52 5.71 -35.60 14.46
N ILE A 53 6.90 -36.21 14.55
CA ILE A 53 8.08 -35.76 13.78
C ILE A 53 7.84 -35.91 12.28
N GLN A 54 7.30 -37.04 11.83
CA GLN A 54 6.98 -37.26 10.43
C GLN A 54 5.94 -36.26 9.92
N CYS A 55 4.92 -35.97 10.73
CA CYS A 55 3.89 -34.99 10.41
C CYS A 55 4.50 -33.59 10.18
N LEU A 56 5.38 -33.14 11.08
CA LEU A 56 6.07 -31.85 10.95
C LEU A 56 6.98 -31.81 9.72
N GLY A 57 7.72 -32.89 9.43
CA GLY A 57 8.52 -33.00 8.21
C GLY A 57 7.68 -33.00 6.92
N ASN A 58 6.50 -33.62 6.95
CA ASN A 58 5.57 -33.58 5.83
C ASN A 58 5.03 -32.16 5.60
N ILE A 59 4.68 -31.44 6.67
CA ILE A 59 4.27 -30.03 6.60
C ILE A 59 5.41 -29.16 6.07
N GLU A 60 6.65 -29.38 6.50
CA GLU A 60 7.82 -28.65 5.98
C GLU A 60 7.95 -28.79 4.46
N ARG A 61 7.79 -30.00 3.92
CA ARG A 61 7.78 -30.25 2.47
C ARG A 61 6.68 -29.45 1.77
N ILE A 62 5.48 -29.39 2.37
CA ILE A 62 4.35 -28.61 1.83
C ILE A 62 4.68 -27.12 1.84
N LEU A 63 5.16 -26.59 2.97
CA LEU A 63 5.53 -25.18 3.10
C LEU A 63 6.59 -24.78 2.08
N ASN A 64 7.62 -25.61 1.89
CA ASN A 64 8.69 -25.35 0.92
C ASN A 64 8.16 -25.30 -0.52
N GLU A 65 7.26 -26.22 -0.90
CA GLU A 65 6.65 -26.26 -2.24
C GLU A 65 5.87 -24.97 -2.56
N VAL A 66 5.21 -24.39 -1.56
CA VAL A 66 4.44 -23.14 -1.71
C VAL A 66 5.25 -21.89 -1.39
N GLY A 67 6.58 -22.01 -1.28
CA GLY A 67 7.49 -20.89 -1.03
C GLY A 67 7.31 -20.26 0.35
N SER A 68 7.19 -21.08 1.40
CA SER A 68 7.11 -20.70 2.82
C SER A 68 8.12 -21.53 3.64
N SER A 69 8.22 -21.25 4.93
CA SER A 69 9.01 -22.06 5.88
C SER A 69 8.33 -22.11 7.25
N TRP A 70 8.87 -22.88 8.19
CA TRP A 70 8.40 -22.89 9.58
C TRP A 70 8.51 -21.52 10.27
N ASN A 71 9.45 -20.66 9.85
CA ASN A 71 9.58 -19.29 10.35
C ASN A 71 8.42 -18.37 9.95
N ASP A 72 7.65 -18.78 8.94
CA ASP A 72 6.53 -18.03 8.40
C ASP A 72 5.17 -18.60 8.86
N VAL A 73 5.17 -19.61 9.74
CA VAL A 73 3.96 -20.21 10.31
C VAL A 73 3.39 -19.31 11.41
N LEU A 74 2.14 -18.90 11.24
CA LEU A 74 1.42 -18.01 12.15
C LEU A 74 0.74 -18.78 13.27
N LYS A 75 0.15 -19.93 12.93
CA LYS A 75 -0.62 -20.76 13.86
C LYS A 75 -0.56 -22.23 13.47
N VAL A 76 -0.52 -23.09 14.48
CA VAL A 76 -0.64 -24.55 14.36
C VAL A 76 -1.86 -25.05 15.15
N SER A 77 -2.62 -25.98 14.56
CA SER A 77 -3.63 -26.75 15.28
C SER A 77 -3.21 -28.22 15.33
N VAL A 78 -3.11 -28.77 16.54
CA VAL A 78 -2.72 -30.16 16.76
C VAL A 78 -3.91 -30.98 17.24
N PHE A 79 -4.16 -32.12 16.62
CA PHE A 79 -5.19 -33.06 17.00
C PHE A 79 -4.54 -34.35 17.49
N VAL A 80 -4.93 -34.84 18.67
CA VAL A 80 -4.36 -36.03 19.30
C VAL A 80 -5.46 -37.05 19.56
N ALA A 81 -5.24 -38.30 19.12
CA ALA A 81 -6.25 -39.34 19.28
C ALA A 81 -6.52 -39.72 20.74
N ASP A 82 -5.46 -39.78 21.55
CA ASP A 82 -5.52 -40.11 22.98
C ASP A 82 -4.70 -39.09 23.79
N MET A 83 -5.36 -38.39 24.72
CA MET A 83 -4.74 -37.38 25.57
C MET A 83 -3.73 -37.95 26.57
N ALA A 84 -3.71 -39.27 26.83
CA ALA A 84 -2.63 -39.90 27.57
C ALA A 84 -1.26 -39.68 26.89
N ASN A 85 -1.24 -39.42 25.59
CA ASN A 85 -0.03 -39.19 24.80
C ASN A 85 0.37 -37.71 24.68
N PHE A 86 -0.35 -36.79 25.32
CA PHE A 86 -0.14 -35.34 25.18
C PHE A 86 1.31 -34.91 25.47
N ASP A 87 1.89 -35.41 26.56
CA ASP A 87 3.28 -35.07 26.93
C ASP A 87 4.31 -35.61 25.94
N ALA A 88 4.09 -36.80 25.40
CA ALA A 88 4.98 -37.42 24.41
C ALA A 88 4.92 -36.69 23.06
N MET A 89 3.72 -36.27 22.65
CA MET A 89 3.53 -35.39 21.49
C MET A 89 4.26 -34.06 21.72
N ASN A 90 4.06 -33.40 22.87
CA ASN A 90 4.68 -32.11 23.17
C ASN A 90 6.21 -32.17 23.14
N ARG A 91 6.82 -33.22 23.70
CA ARG A 91 8.29 -33.41 23.62
C ARG A 91 8.78 -33.51 22.19
N SER A 92 8.07 -34.28 21.36
CA SER A 92 8.43 -34.48 19.95
C SER A 92 8.24 -33.18 19.15
N TYR A 93 7.13 -32.49 19.36
CA TYR A 93 6.84 -31.19 18.75
C TYR A 93 7.90 -30.15 19.10
N ALA A 94 8.21 -29.99 20.40
CA ALA A 94 9.22 -29.05 20.85
C ALA A 94 10.62 -29.36 20.30
N SER A 95 10.96 -30.65 20.14
CA SER A 95 12.27 -31.05 19.61
C SER A 95 12.48 -30.72 18.13
N PHE A 96 11.42 -30.36 17.41
CA PHE A 96 11.50 -29.98 16.00
C PHE A 96 11.92 -28.52 15.79
N PHE A 97 11.74 -27.65 16.80
CA PHE A 97 12.00 -26.21 16.69
C PHE A 97 13.22 -25.80 17.52
N ASP A 98 14.18 -25.12 16.87
CA ASP A 98 15.34 -24.53 17.54
C ASP A 98 15.03 -23.20 18.26
N GLN A 99 13.90 -22.58 17.89
CA GLN A 99 13.41 -21.30 18.43
C GLN A 99 12.01 -21.45 19.02
N GLU A 100 11.46 -20.35 19.55
CA GLU A 100 10.10 -20.34 20.08
C GLU A 100 9.09 -20.77 19.00
N PRO A 101 8.30 -21.83 19.23
CA PRO A 101 7.43 -22.40 18.21
C PRO A 101 6.20 -21.50 17.93
N PRO A 102 5.51 -21.72 16.80
CA PRO A 102 4.32 -20.93 16.45
C PRO A 102 3.19 -21.01 17.50
N ALA A 103 2.30 -20.02 17.48
CA ALA A 103 1.09 -20.04 18.30
C ALA A 103 0.29 -21.32 18.04
N ARG A 104 -0.17 -21.99 19.11
CA ARG A 104 -0.70 -23.35 18.99
C ARG A 104 -1.96 -23.59 19.82
N ILE A 105 -2.89 -24.38 19.27
CA ILE A 105 -3.94 -25.07 20.03
C ILE A 105 -3.74 -26.60 19.93
N THR A 106 -4.16 -27.33 20.96
CA THR A 106 -4.25 -28.80 20.92
C THR A 106 -5.65 -29.27 21.28
N ILE A 107 -6.21 -30.17 20.47
CA ILE A 107 -7.52 -30.79 20.66
C ILE A 107 -7.30 -32.31 20.80
N GLY A 108 -7.94 -32.93 21.79
CA GLY A 108 -7.74 -34.33 22.13
C GLY A 108 -8.99 -35.18 22.09
N GLY A 109 -8.82 -36.51 22.06
CA GLY A 109 -9.92 -37.48 22.15
C GLY A 109 -10.71 -37.60 20.85
N VAL A 110 -10.03 -37.43 19.71
CA VAL A 110 -10.64 -37.45 18.38
C VAL A 110 -10.24 -38.71 17.62
N VAL A 111 -11.09 -39.17 16.70
CA VAL A 111 -10.73 -40.27 15.78
C VAL A 111 -10.09 -39.65 14.55
N LEU A 112 -8.84 -40.04 14.27
CA LEU A 112 -8.06 -39.53 13.14
C LEU A 112 -8.07 -40.55 11.99
N ALA A 113 -7.89 -40.04 10.76
CA ALA A 113 -7.84 -40.89 9.58
C ALA A 113 -6.70 -41.91 9.68
N LEU A 114 -6.91 -43.09 9.07
CA LEU A 114 -5.96 -44.21 9.06
C LEU A 114 -5.58 -44.75 10.45
N GLY A 115 -6.26 -44.33 11.53
CA GLY A 115 -5.90 -44.68 12.90
C GLY A 115 -4.66 -43.94 13.41
N ALA A 116 -4.34 -42.77 12.83
CA ALA A 116 -3.20 -41.96 13.25
C ALA A 116 -3.30 -41.54 14.72
N ALA A 117 -2.15 -41.40 15.37
CA ALA A 117 -2.06 -40.91 16.74
C ALA A 117 -2.12 -39.37 16.81
N VAL A 118 -1.69 -38.68 15.74
CA VAL A 118 -1.64 -37.23 15.62
C VAL A 118 -1.93 -36.76 14.19
N GLU A 119 -2.60 -35.62 14.09
CA GLU A 119 -2.81 -34.86 12.86
C GLU A 119 -2.53 -33.39 13.14
N ILE A 120 -1.83 -32.71 12.23
CA ILE A 120 -1.45 -31.29 12.40
C ILE A 120 -1.80 -30.52 11.14
N GLU A 121 -2.39 -29.33 11.31
CA GLU A 121 -2.52 -28.32 10.26
C GLU A 121 -1.82 -27.02 10.67
N CYS A 122 -1.55 -26.15 9.70
CA CYS A 122 -1.04 -24.83 10.01
C CYS A 122 -1.52 -23.77 9.01
N VAL A 123 -1.51 -22.53 9.51
CA VAL A 123 -1.66 -21.32 8.69
C VAL A 123 -0.32 -20.62 8.66
N ALA A 124 0.17 -20.33 7.47
CA ALA A 124 1.44 -19.66 7.22
C ALA A 124 1.25 -18.45 6.31
N ARG A 125 2.30 -17.64 6.19
CA ARG A 125 2.42 -16.66 5.12
C ARG A 125 3.45 -17.12 4.10
N ARG A 126 3.32 -16.72 2.84
CA ARG A 126 4.39 -16.93 1.85
C ARG A 126 5.66 -16.24 2.33
N HIS A 127 6.81 -16.85 2.08
CA HIS A 127 8.10 -16.24 2.33
C HIS A 127 8.15 -14.92 1.55
N ARG A 128 8.06 -13.82 2.28
CA ARG A 128 8.54 -12.56 1.76
C ARG A 128 10.04 -12.66 1.95
N PRO A 129 10.86 -12.74 0.89
CA PRO A 129 12.27 -12.52 1.09
C PRO A 129 12.36 -11.23 1.88
N GLU A 130 13.01 -11.26 3.04
CA GLU A 130 13.52 -10.03 3.61
C GLU A 130 14.42 -9.48 2.52
N ARG A 131 13.87 -8.60 1.65
CA ARG A 131 14.72 -7.61 1.01
C ARG A 131 15.20 -6.79 2.19
N VAL A 132 16.33 -7.20 2.77
CA VAL A 132 17.16 -6.32 3.56
C VAL A 132 17.77 -5.37 2.54
N TRP A 133 16.96 -4.43 2.05
CA TRP A 133 17.49 -3.28 1.35
C TRP A 133 18.10 -2.40 2.44
N SER A 134 19.39 -2.16 2.32
CA SER A 134 20.06 -1.20 3.18
C SER A 134 19.77 0.18 2.62
N ALA A 135 19.19 1.07 3.43
CA ALA A 135 19.01 2.46 3.04
C ALA A 135 20.34 3.15 2.66
N LYS A 136 21.50 2.59 3.06
CA LYS A 136 22.82 3.12 2.67
C LYS A 136 23.12 2.97 1.18
N ASP A 137 22.46 2.04 0.50
CA ASP A 137 22.74 1.73 -0.90
C ASP A 137 21.78 2.46 -1.85
N ILE A 138 20.82 3.23 -1.32
CA ILE A 138 19.86 4.00 -2.13
C ILE A 138 20.42 5.41 -2.34
N PRO A 139 20.82 5.78 -3.58
CA PRO A 139 21.33 7.12 -3.84
C PRO A 139 20.24 8.17 -3.61
N ARG A 140 20.61 9.30 -3.00
CA ARG A 140 19.76 10.47 -2.84
C ARG A 140 20.47 11.71 -3.36
N ARG A 141 19.82 12.42 -4.27
CA ARG A 141 20.25 13.72 -4.78
C ARG A 141 19.15 14.74 -4.54
N THR A 142 19.52 15.93 -4.10
CA THR A 142 18.61 17.07 -3.98
C THR A 142 19.10 18.20 -4.88
N GLY A 143 18.19 19.06 -5.33
CA GLY A 143 18.54 20.12 -6.25
C GLY A 143 17.48 21.19 -6.34
N PHE A 144 17.82 22.24 -7.07
CA PHE A 144 16.91 23.28 -7.49
C PHE A 144 16.99 23.41 -9.01
N PHE A 145 15.88 23.75 -9.65
CA PHE A 145 15.87 24.19 -11.04
C PHE A 145 15.13 25.53 -11.15
N ASP A 146 15.52 26.33 -12.13
CA ASP A 146 14.86 27.60 -12.40
C ASP A 146 13.77 27.40 -13.46
N ASN A 147 12.55 27.88 -13.17
CA ASN A 147 11.48 27.97 -14.17
C ASN A 147 10.76 29.31 -14.03
N GLU A 148 10.69 30.07 -15.13
CA GLU A 148 10.05 31.39 -15.17
C GLU A 148 10.51 32.37 -14.06
N GLY A 149 11.77 32.26 -13.61
CA GLY A 149 12.34 33.11 -12.55
C GLY A 149 12.05 32.65 -11.12
N GLU A 150 11.42 31.49 -10.94
CA GLU A 150 11.26 30.82 -9.65
C GLU A 150 12.26 29.67 -9.49
N SER A 151 12.81 29.53 -8.29
CA SER A 151 13.70 28.43 -7.93
C SER A 151 12.89 27.32 -7.27
N LEU A 152 12.83 26.17 -7.92
CA LEU A 152 11.96 25.05 -7.54
C LEU A 152 12.79 23.88 -7.02
N TYR A 153 12.47 23.41 -5.81
CA TYR A 153 13.18 22.34 -5.15
C TYR A 153 12.68 20.96 -5.57
N TYR A 154 13.61 20.00 -5.67
CA TYR A 154 13.30 18.59 -5.86
C TYR A 154 14.30 17.67 -5.14
N GLU A 155 13.86 16.43 -4.92
CA GLU A 155 14.70 15.30 -4.56
C GLU A 155 14.53 14.15 -5.54
N VAL A 156 15.62 13.43 -5.84
CA VAL A 156 15.64 12.18 -6.58
C VAL A 156 16.24 11.12 -5.67
N ILE A 157 15.47 10.07 -5.36
CA ILE A 157 15.85 8.99 -4.46
C ILE A 157 15.68 7.64 -5.17
N GLY A 158 16.71 6.79 -5.10
CA GLY A 158 16.73 5.52 -5.82
C GLY A 158 17.06 5.67 -7.30
N GLU A 159 17.16 4.53 -7.98
CA GLU A 159 17.53 4.44 -9.38
C GLU A 159 16.81 3.26 -10.06
N GLY A 160 16.82 3.24 -11.40
CA GLY A 160 16.17 2.19 -12.18
C GLY A 160 14.64 2.18 -12.07
N GLY A 161 14.04 1.11 -12.58
CA GLY A 161 12.58 0.94 -12.62
C GLY A 161 11.87 1.99 -13.51
N VAL A 162 10.53 2.02 -13.41
CA VAL A 162 9.75 3.13 -13.99
C VAL A 162 9.79 4.29 -12.99
N PRO A 163 10.24 5.50 -13.41
CA PRO A 163 10.27 6.67 -12.54
C PRO A 163 8.89 6.98 -11.94
N LEU A 164 8.87 7.37 -10.67
CA LEU A 164 7.66 7.73 -9.93
C LEU A 164 7.78 9.18 -9.44
N ILE A 165 6.90 10.06 -9.91
CA ILE A 165 6.88 11.47 -9.51
C ILE A 165 5.72 11.70 -8.54
N LEU A 166 6.03 12.28 -7.37
CA LEU A 166 5.10 12.51 -6.28
C LEU A 166 4.84 14.02 -6.10
N SER A 167 3.62 14.46 -6.38
CA SER A 167 3.16 15.85 -6.27
C SER A 167 2.28 16.01 -5.02
N HIS A 168 2.78 16.77 -4.05
CA HIS A 168 2.12 16.96 -2.75
C HIS A 168 0.86 17.85 -2.82
N GLY A 169 0.00 17.75 -1.80
CA GLY A 169 -1.13 18.65 -1.59
C GLY A 169 -0.79 19.89 -0.78
N ALA A 170 -1.78 20.76 -0.58
CA ALA A 170 -1.62 22.06 0.08
C ALA A 170 -1.28 21.97 1.59
N GLY A 171 -1.49 20.82 2.23
CA GLY A 171 -1.14 20.60 3.64
C GLY A 171 0.29 20.10 3.87
N GLY A 172 1.13 20.06 2.84
CA GLY A 172 2.45 19.46 2.93
C GLY A 172 3.40 20.00 1.86
N ASN A 173 4.48 19.26 1.64
CA ASN A 173 5.52 19.53 0.65
C ASN A 173 6.24 18.23 0.30
N HIS A 174 7.38 18.28 -0.42
CA HIS A 174 8.16 17.10 -0.80
C HIS A 174 8.44 16.15 0.38
N ALA A 175 8.68 16.68 1.59
CA ALA A 175 9.08 15.90 2.76
C ALA A 175 7.90 15.13 3.39
N SER A 176 6.65 15.49 3.06
CA SER A 176 5.47 14.72 3.50
C SER A 176 5.48 13.29 2.96
N TRP A 177 6.18 13.04 1.86
CA TRP A 177 6.30 11.73 1.21
C TRP A 177 7.31 10.78 1.85
N TYR A 178 7.87 11.08 3.02
CA TYR A 178 8.97 10.29 3.61
C TYR A 178 8.68 8.78 3.73
N GLN A 179 7.41 8.40 3.93
CA GLN A 179 6.97 7.01 4.05
C GLN A 179 6.82 6.31 2.68
N GLN A 180 6.47 7.07 1.65
CA GLN A 180 6.35 6.59 0.27
C GLN A 180 7.73 6.48 -0.36
N VAL A 181 8.60 7.47 -0.17
CA VAL A 181 9.99 7.43 -0.66
C VAL A 181 10.69 6.18 -0.15
N ALA A 182 10.59 5.85 1.14
CA ALA A 182 11.21 4.65 1.72
C ALA A 182 10.65 3.32 1.16
N GLU A 183 9.43 3.32 0.61
CA GLU A 183 8.81 2.14 0.01
C GLU A 183 9.16 2.01 -1.48
N PHE A 184 9.00 3.09 -2.25
CA PHE A 184 9.12 3.05 -3.70
C PHE A 184 10.58 3.15 -4.18
N ALA A 185 11.46 3.83 -3.43
CA ALA A 185 12.86 3.99 -3.82
C ALA A 185 13.68 2.68 -3.78
N ARG A 186 13.07 1.59 -3.29
CA ARG A 186 13.67 0.25 -3.24
C ARG A 186 13.91 -0.34 -4.62
N ASP A 187 13.10 0.05 -5.60
CA ASP A 187 13.14 -0.50 -6.97
C ASP A 187 12.76 0.51 -8.06
N ARG A 188 12.63 1.79 -7.70
CA ARG A 188 12.29 2.87 -8.62
C ARG A 188 13.13 4.10 -8.32
N MET A 189 13.40 4.88 -9.34
CA MET A 189 13.72 6.30 -9.19
C MET A 189 12.45 7.05 -8.73
N VAL A 190 12.48 7.62 -7.52
CA VAL A 190 11.38 8.41 -6.95
C VAL A 190 11.76 9.88 -6.94
N VAL A 191 10.89 10.73 -7.48
CA VAL A 191 11.05 12.18 -7.50
C VAL A 191 9.99 12.82 -6.62
N THR A 192 10.42 13.62 -5.65
CA THR A 192 9.55 14.53 -4.89
C THR A 192 9.96 15.96 -5.22
N TRP A 193 9.01 16.89 -5.18
CA TRP A 193 9.27 18.29 -5.51
C TRP A 193 8.34 19.20 -4.74
N ASP A 194 8.71 20.48 -4.68
CA ASP A 194 7.93 21.51 -4.01
C ASP A 194 7.26 22.43 -5.04
N HIS A 195 5.95 22.59 -4.94
CA HIS A 195 5.22 23.61 -5.68
C HIS A 195 5.70 25.02 -5.30
N ARG A 196 5.52 26.01 -6.17
CA ARG A 196 5.86 27.42 -5.87
C ARG A 196 5.29 27.85 -4.52
N GLY A 197 6.15 28.39 -3.65
CA GLY A 197 5.78 28.87 -2.33
C GLY A 197 5.61 27.79 -1.26
N TYR A 198 5.82 26.51 -1.59
CA TYR A 198 5.82 25.40 -0.63
C TYR A 198 7.24 24.95 -0.31
N GLY A 199 7.43 24.44 0.91
CA GLY A 199 8.70 23.83 1.32
C GLY A 199 9.88 24.76 1.09
N ARG A 200 10.72 24.41 0.11
CA ARG A 200 11.95 25.12 -0.25
C ARG A 200 11.84 25.90 -1.58
N SER A 201 10.73 25.78 -2.30
CA SER A 201 10.50 26.48 -3.57
C SER A 201 10.07 27.93 -3.35
N SER A 202 10.51 28.84 -4.23
CA SER A 202 10.09 30.23 -4.18
C SER A 202 8.71 30.48 -4.83
N ASP A 203 8.08 31.60 -4.48
CA ASP A 203 6.95 32.21 -5.20
C ASP A 203 7.12 33.73 -5.20
N ARG A 204 8.21 34.22 -5.79
CA ARG A 204 8.58 35.64 -5.79
C ARG A 204 7.56 36.49 -6.55
N ALA A 205 7.00 35.94 -7.61
CA ALA A 205 5.99 36.61 -8.42
C ALA A 205 4.57 36.55 -7.83
N GLY A 206 4.32 35.72 -6.82
CA GLY A 206 2.98 35.50 -6.26
C GLY A 206 2.02 34.89 -7.27
N LEU A 207 2.54 34.08 -8.20
CA LEU A 207 1.83 33.49 -9.34
C LEU A 207 1.57 31.99 -9.17
N SER A 208 1.74 31.46 -7.95
CA SER A 208 1.32 30.08 -7.63
C SER A 208 -0.14 29.81 -8.05
N GLY A 209 -0.37 28.64 -8.63
CA GLY A 209 -1.66 28.19 -9.16
C GLY A 209 -1.54 26.89 -9.96
N PRO A 210 -2.65 26.21 -10.24
CA PRO A 210 -2.65 24.87 -10.85
C PRO A 210 -2.08 24.83 -12.27
N GLU A 211 -2.36 25.83 -13.12
CA GLU A 211 -1.83 25.87 -14.48
C GLU A 211 -0.30 26.05 -14.50
N VAL A 212 0.20 26.88 -13.58
CA VAL A 212 1.64 27.12 -13.42
C VAL A 212 2.31 25.87 -12.87
N ALA A 213 1.70 25.23 -11.88
CA ALA A 213 2.20 24.00 -11.30
C ALA A 213 2.31 22.84 -12.32
N ALA A 214 1.34 22.74 -13.24
CA ALA A 214 1.42 21.75 -14.31
C ALA A 214 2.60 21.99 -15.26
N ARG A 215 2.89 23.26 -15.60
CA ARG A 215 4.08 23.62 -16.40
C ARG A 215 5.38 23.40 -15.64
N ASP A 216 5.41 23.73 -14.35
CA ASP A 216 6.57 23.49 -13.49
C ASP A 216 6.88 21.98 -13.40
N LEU A 217 5.86 21.13 -13.29
CA LEU A 217 6.02 19.68 -13.29
C LEU A 217 6.61 19.17 -14.60
N LEU A 218 6.14 19.65 -15.76
CA LEU A 218 6.71 19.29 -17.05
C LEU A 218 8.16 19.79 -17.21
N ALA A 219 8.47 20.98 -16.70
CA ALA A 219 9.82 21.53 -16.68
C ALA A 219 10.76 20.67 -15.80
N LEU A 220 10.29 20.20 -14.65
CA LEU A 220 11.04 19.26 -13.78
C LEU A 220 11.32 17.93 -14.48
N VAL A 221 10.31 17.34 -15.14
CA VAL A 221 10.47 16.09 -15.89
C VAL A 221 11.54 16.28 -16.97
N LYS A 222 11.51 17.41 -17.69
CA LYS A 222 12.51 17.75 -18.71
C LYS A 222 13.90 17.96 -18.12
N GLU A 223 14.03 18.71 -17.03
CA GLU A 223 15.29 18.96 -16.32
C GLU A 223 15.96 17.64 -15.92
N LEU A 224 15.17 16.69 -15.40
CA LEU A 224 15.66 15.39 -14.99
C LEU A 224 15.80 14.39 -16.14
N SER A 225 15.51 14.79 -17.38
CA SER A 225 15.52 13.94 -18.58
C SER A 225 14.68 12.66 -18.41
N ILE A 226 13.54 12.79 -17.74
CA ILE A 226 12.62 11.68 -17.49
C ILE A 226 11.77 11.44 -18.74
N GLY A 227 11.74 10.19 -19.22
CA GLY A 227 10.85 9.75 -20.29
C GLY A 227 9.45 9.44 -19.77
N LYS A 228 8.86 8.35 -20.27
CA LYS A 228 7.55 7.88 -19.81
C LYS A 228 7.61 7.38 -18.35
N ALA A 229 6.74 7.88 -17.48
CA ALA A 229 6.80 7.69 -16.02
C ALA A 229 5.42 7.54 -15.37
N ASP A 230 5.42 7.20 -14.08
CA ASP A 230 4.23 7.17 -13.22
C ASP A 230 4.12 8.44 -12.41
N PHE A 231 2.90 8.95 -12.24
CA PHE A 231 2.64 10.20 -11.51
C PHE A 231 1.60 9.99 -10.41
N VAL A 232 1.85 10.59 -9.25
CA VAL A 232 0.92 10.66 -8.13
C VAL A 232 0.66 12.13 -7.83
N GLY A 233 -0.60 12.52 -7.82
CA GLY A 233 -1.04 13.83 -7.32
C GLY A 233 -1.94 13.65 -6.09
N GLN A 234 -1.53 14.20 -4.95
CA GLN A 234 -2.37 14.25 -3.76
C GLN A 234 -3.02 15.62 -3.63
N SER A 235 -4.35 15.66 -3.42
CA SER A 235 -5.11 16.90 -3.22
C SER A 235 -4.78 17.96 -4.30
N MET A 236 -4.22 19.11 -3.92
CA MET A 236 -3.72 20.15 -4.84
C MET A 236 -2.80 19.60 -5.95
N GLY A 237 -1.89 18.68 -5.62
CA GLY A 237 -1.00 18.05 -6.60
C GLY A 237 -1.74 17.26 -7.68
N GLY A 238 -3.01 16.92 -7.45
CA GLY A 238 -3.93 16.36 -8.44
C GLY A 238 -4.16 17.28 -9.63
N TRP A 239 -4.36 18.58 -9.41
CA TRP A 239 -4.51 19.56 -10.49
C TRP A 239 -3.23 19.64 -11.33
N SER A 240 -2.07 19.59 -10.67
CA SER A 240 -0.78 19.69 -11.34
C SER A 240 -0.52 18.50 -12.25
N VAL A 241 -0.79 17.27 -11.78
CA VAL A 241 -0.60 16.05 -12.59
C VAL A 241 -1.66 15.90 -13.68
N VAL A 242 -2.91 16.30 -13.44
CA VAL A 242 -3.96 16.30 -14.48
C VAL A 242 -3.63 17.32 -15.56
N GLY A 243 -3.33 18.57 -15.19
CA GLY A 243 -2.95 19.60 -16.16
C GLY A 243 -1.74 19.19 -16.99
N ALA A 244 -0.73 18.58 -16.38
CA ALA A 244 0.44 18.06 -17.09
C ALA A 244 0.08 16.88 -18.03
N ALA A 245 -0.82 15.99 -17.60
CA ALA A 245 -1.30 14.87 -18.42
C ALA A 245 -2.12 15.34 -19.62
N LEU A 246 -2.89 16.41 -19.49
CA LEU A 246 -3.63 17.02 -20.60
C LEU A 246 -2.70 17.68 -21.62
N MET A 247 -1.59 18.27 -21.15
CA MET A 247 -0.58 18.89 -22.02
C MET A 247 0.31 17.86 -22.74
N GLU A 248 0.76 16.82 -22.03
CA GLU A 248 1.74 15.84 -22.52
C GLU A 248 1.37 14.39 -22.14
N PRO A 249 0.24 13.85 -22.64
CA PRO A 249 -0.29 12.55 -22.21
C PRO A 249 0.67 11.38 -22.47
N SER A 250 1.54 11.51 -23.48
CA SER A 250 2.52 10.47 -23.85
C SER A 250 3.56 10.17 -22.76
N LEU A 251 3.80 11.13 -21.85
CA LEU A 251 4.71 10.96 -20.71
C LEU A 251 4.10 10.11 -19.59
N PHE A 252 2.77 9.97 -19.55
CA PHE A 252 2.08 9.30 -18.46
C PHE A 252 1.90 7.82 -18.79
N ARG A 253 2.59 6.97 -18.03
CA ARG A 253 2.35 5.53 -18.05
C ARG A 253 1.10 5.18 -17.25
N ARG A 254 1.04 5.68 -16.01
CA ARG A 254 -0.08 5.55 -15.09
C ARG A 254 -0.19 6.78 -14.20
N LEU A 255 -1.41 7.06 -13.78
CA LEU A 255 -1.74 8.21 -12.95
C LEU A 255 -2.45 7.77 -11.67
N VAL A 256 -2.06 8.32 -10.53
CA VAL A 256 -2.76 8.15 -9.26
C VAL A 256 -3.27 9.52 -8.81
N LEU A 257 -4.58 9.62 -8.62
CA LEU A 257 -5.26 10.76 -8.04
C LEU A 257 -5.65 10.38 -6.61
N ALA A 258 -4.90 10.88 -5.63
CA ALA A 258 -5.12 10.61 -4.22
C ALA A 258 -5.85 11.77 -3.55
N ASP A 259 -7.04 11.50 -3.01
CA ASP A 259 -7.82 12.44 -2.20
C ASP A 259 -8.01 13.76 -2.97
N THR A 260 -8.43 13.67 -4.23
CA THR A 260 -8.49 14.81 -5.15
C THR A 260 -9.48 14.58 -6.29
N LEU A 261 -10.14 15.65 -6.70
CA LEU A 261 -10.91 15.68 -7.95
C LEU A 261 -10.06 16.06 -9.17
N GLY A 262 -8.82 16.49 -8.95
CA GLY A 262 -7.90 16.89 -10.01
C GLY A 262 -8.43 18.01 -10.90
N GLY A 263 -9.39 18.82 -10.46
CA GLY A 263 -10.03 19.89 -11.22
C GLY A 263 -11.33 19.52 -11.94
N PHE A 264 -11.71 18.24 -11.98
CA PHE A 264 -12.94 17.84 -12.65
C PHE A 264 -14.18 18.22 -11.84
N ILE A 265 -15.03 19.05 -12.41
CA ILE A 265 -16.26 19.54 -11.78
C ILE A 265 -17.42 19.39 -12.78
N THR A 266 -18.14 18.27 -12.68
CA THR A 266 -19.41 18.04 -13.41
C THR A 266 -20.62 18.20 -12.47
N PRO A 267 -21.86 18.33 -12.98
CA PRO A 267 -23.05 18.38 -12.14
C PRO A 267 -23.16 17.18 -11.16
N GLU A 268 -22.76 15.98 -11.59
CA GLU A 268 -22.76 14.77 -10.78
C GLU A 268 -21.74 14.86 -9.64
N ILE A 269 -20.52 15.33 -9.94
CA ILE A 269 -19.47 15.55 -8.93
C ILE A 269 -19.91 16.64 -7.94
N GLN A 270 -20.46 17.75 -8.42
CA GLN A 270 -20.98 18.84 -7.59
C GLN A 270 -22.08 18.35 -6.65
N ALA A 271 -23.03 17.55 -7.16
CA ALA A 271 -24.08 16.96 -6.34
C ALA A 271 -23.51 16.00 -5.29
N ALA A 272 -22.51 15.20 -5.65
CA ALA A 272 -21.85 14.28 -4.71
C ALA A 272 -21.17 15.06 -3.56
N VAL A 273 -20.45 16.14 -3.88
CA VAL A 273 -19.82 17.03 -2.88
C VAL A 273 -20.89 17.69 -2.00
N ALA A 274 -21.92 18.32 -2.58
CA ALA A 274 -22.96 19.04 -1.84
C ALA A 274 -23.80 18.13 -0.92
N SER A 275 -23.97 16.85 -1.28
CA SER A 275 -24.71 15.87 -0.48
C SER A 275 -23.95 15.37 0.75
N SER A 276 -22.65 15.66 0.83
CA SER A 276 -21.80 15.19 1.91
C SER A 276 -21.91 16.17 3.07
N LYS A 277 -22.41 15.70 4.22
CA LYS A 277 -22.51 16.53 5.42
C LYS A 277 -21.11 17.00 5.82
N GLY A 278 -20.96 18.32 5.95
CA GLY A 278 -19.69 18.96 6.32
C GLY A 278 -19.15 18.38 7.62
N PHE A 279 -18.10 17.57 7.51
CA PHE A 279 -17.20 17.39 8.62
C PHE A 279 -16.49 18.71 8.85
N GLU A 280 -16.50 19.18 10.09
CA GLU A 280 -15.83 20.42 10.45
C GLU A 280 -14.33 20.28 10.15
N ILE A 281 -13.85 21.15 9.27
CA ILE A 281 -12.43 21.39 9.04
C ILE A 281 -11.89 21.98 10.35
N GLN A 282 -11.44 21.11 11.26
CA GLN A 282 -10.89 21.53 12.55
C GLN A 282 -9.43 21.96 12.34
N SER A 283 -9.22 23.16 11.81
CA SER A 283 -7.98 23.89 12.07
C SER A 283 -8.04 24.35 13.52
N THR A 284 -7.32 23.66 14.39
CA THR A 284 -7.22 24.05 15.80
C THR A 284 -5.79 24.47 16.08
N ASP A 285 -5.60 25.46 16.95
CA ASP A 285 -4.28 25.85 17.46
C ASP A 285 -3.68 24.79 18.41
N HIS A 286 -4.19 23.55 18.35
CA HIS A 286 -3.76 22.43 19.18
C HIS A 286 -2.67 21.63 18.47
N LEU A 287 -1.88 20.92 19.28
CA LEU A 287 -0.79 20.06 18.81
C LEU A 287 -1.31 19.06 17.76
N GLY A 288 -0.77 19.12 16.54
CA GLY A 288 -1.14 18.21 15.46
C GLY A 288 -2.53 18.43 14.85
N GLY A 289 -3.20 19.53 15.20
CA GLY A 289 -4.43 19.96 14.54
C GLY A 289 -4.14 20.38 13.10
N HIS A 290 -4.65 19.63 12.13
CA HIS A 290 -4.50 19.97 10.71
C HIS A 290 -5.71 19.47 9.91
N PRO A 291 -6.30 20.29 9.02
CA PRO A 291 -7.51 19.92 8.27
C PRO A 291 -7.35 18.72 7.33
N ALA A 292 -6.12 18.38 6.97
CA ALA A 292 -5.80 17.24 6.14
C ALA A 292 -5.67 15.90 6.91
N LEU A 293 -5.82 15.90 8.23
CA LEU A 293 -5.69 14.69 9.07
C LEU A 293 -7.02 14.38 9.79
N SER A 294 -7.32 13.09 9.99
CA SER A 294 -8.46 12.71 10.83
C SER A 294 -8.24 13.00 12.31
N LEU A 295 -9.31 13.38 13.02
CA LEU A 295 -9.26 13.60 14.47
C LEU A 295 -8.79 12.34 15.23
N SER A 296 -9.23 11.16 14.78
CA SER A 296 -8.79 9.88 15.34
C SER A 296 -7.29 9.64 15.19
N PHE A 297 -6.72 10.04 14.05
CA PHE A 297 -5.29 9.94 13.83
C PHE A 297 -4.52 10.89 14.74
N THR A 298 -4.93 12.17 14.82
CA THR A 298 -4.30 13.16 15.70
C THR A 298 -4.33 12.74 17.16
N GLN A 299 -5.43 12.16 17.64
CA GLN A 299 -5.54 11.64 19.01
C GLN A 299 -4.64 10.42 19.27
N ARG A 300 -4.50 9.52 18.29
CA ARG A 300 -3.75 8.27 18.44
C ARG A 300 -2.25 8.45 18.22
N PHE A 301 -1.84 9.40 17.38
CA PHE A 301 -0.46 9.63 16.96
C PHE A 301 -0.11 11.12 16.96
N PRO A 302 -0.14 11.78 18.14
CA PRO A 302 0.06 13.23 18.24
C PRO A 302 1.46 13.68 17.79
N ASP A 303 2.47 12.82 17.91
CA ASP A 303 3.83 13.04 17.41
C ASP A 303 3.89 13.12 15.87
N ARG A 304 3.26 12.18 15.18
CA ARG A 304 3.16 12.19 13.71
C ARG A 304 2.27 13.32 13.21
N ALA A 305 1.16 13.59 13.91
CA ALA A 305 0.29 14.71 13.56
C ALA A 305 1.02 16.05 13.72
N HIS A 306 1.81 16.22 14.78
CA HIS A 306 2.67 17.40 14.94
C HIS A 306 3.76 17.48 13.86
N LEU A 307 4.37 16.35 13.47
CA LEU A 307 5.28 16.32 12.33
C LEU A 307 4.60 16.84 11.07
N TYR A 308 3.38 16.39 10.75
CA TYR A 308 2.62 16.89 9.60
C TYR A 308 2.41 18.40 9.66
N GLN A 309 2.04 18.92 10.84
CA GLN A 309 1.88 20.34 11.08
C GLN A 309 3.18 21.14 10.86
N CYS A 310 4.31 20.64 11.35
CA CYS A 310 5.63 21.22 11.10
C CYS A 310 6.01 21.23 9.62
N LEU A 311 5.71 20.13 8.90
CA LEU A 311 5.94 20.06 7.47
C LEU A 311 5.06 21.07 6.73
N SER A 312 3.76 21.15 7.05
CA SER A 312 2.82 22.10 6.44
C SER A 312 3.21 23.56 6.61
N ALA A 313 3.94 23.89 7.68
CA ALA A 313 4.37 25.26 7.96
C ALA A 313 5.59 25.72 7.12
N MET A 314 6.22 24.82 6.36
CA MET A 314 7.35 25.17 5.51
C MET A 314 6.89 25.77 4.18
N GLY A 315 7.39 26.96 3.87
CA GLY A 315 7.10 27.70 2.65
C GLY A 315 6.67 29.14 2.93
N SER A 316 6.14 29.80 1.92
CA SER A 316 5.65 31.18 1.97
C SER A 316 4.28 31.36 1.33
N VAL A 317 3.58 30.26 0.97
CA VAL A 317 2.28 30.31 0.30
C VAL A 317 1.23 30.96 1.19
N ASP A 318 0.42 31.85 0.62
CA ASP A 318 -0.80 32.33 1.25
C ASP A 318 -1.98 31.47 0.80
N GLY A 319 -2.49 30.64 1.73
CA GLY A 319 -3.65 29.78 1.48
C GLY A 319 -4.92 30.56 1.13
N GLN A 320 -5.06 31.81 1.57
CA GLN A 320 -6.20 32.67 1.23
C GLN A 320 -6.17 33.11 -0.25
N VAL A 321 -5.00 33.09 -0.88
CA VAL A 321 -4.82 33.41 -2.31
C VAL A 321 -4.80 32.13 -3.14
N MET A 322 -4.06 31.10 -2.68
CA MET A 322 -3.86 29.87 -3.44
C MET A 322 -5.15 29.06 -3.58
N ILE A 323 -5.91 28.85 -2.49
CA ILE A 323 -7.09 27.97 -2.50
C ILE A 323 -8.17 28.46 -3.49
N PRO A 324 -8.53 29.76 -3.53
CA PRO A 324 -9.47 30.24 -4.55
C PRO A 324 -8.98 30.05 -5.99
N ARG A 325 -7.68 30.24 -6.25
CA ARG A 325 -7.11 30.00 -7.59
C ARG A 325 -7.20 28.53 -7.99
N LEU A 326 -6.87 27.64 -7.06
CA LEU A 326 -6.98 26.19 -7.27
C LEU A 326 -8.40 25.79 -7.64
N LEU A 327 -9.39 26.21 -6.84
CA LEU A 327 -10.80 25.85 -7.04
C LEU A 327 -11.44 26.53 -8.26
N ALA A 328 -10.92 27.68 -8.68
CA ALA A 328 -11.37 28.35 -9.90
C ALA A 328 -10.91 27.63 -11.18
N HIS A 329 -9.85 26.83 -11.11
CA HIS A 329 -9.39 26.04 -12.24
C HIS A 329 -10.15 24.72 -12.31
N THR A 330 -10.89 24.52 -13.40
CA THR A 330 -11.68 23.33 -13.62
C THR A 330 -11.36 22.68 -14.96
N HIS A 331 -11.54 21.37 -15.01
CA HIS A 331 -11.47 20.57 -16.22
C HIS A 331 -12.85 20.05 -16.62
N SER A 332 -13.04 19.95 -17.92
CA SER A 332 -14.27 19.53 -18.58
C SER A 332 -14.37 18.00 -18.70
N LYS A 333 -15.51 17.51 -19.20
CA LYS A 333 -15.64 16.09 -19.56
C LYS A 333 -14.74 15.74 -20.75
N GLU A 334 -14.60 16.65 -21.70
CA GLU A 334 -13.74 16.49 -22.87
C GLU A 334 -12.26 16.33 -22.47
N ASP A 335 -11.82 17.06 -21.44
CA ASP A 335 -10.50 16.87 -20.84
C ASP A 335 -10.37 15.47 -20.23
N ALA A 336 -11.38 15.00 -19.50
CA ALA A 336 -11.38 13.65 -18.91
C ALA A 336 -11.29 12.56 -19.99
N ASP A 337 -12.04 12.70 -21.08
CA ASP A 337 -12.05 11.77 -22.21
C ASP A 337 -10.68 11.71 -22.93
N SER A 338 -9.83 12.74 -22.78
CA SER A 338 -8.47 12.77 -23.35
C SER A 338 -7.41 12.04 -22.50
N LEU A 339 -7.72 11.70 -21.25
CA LEU A 339 -6.82 10.97 -20.36
C LEU A 339 -6.85 9.47 -20.70
N THR A 340 -5.88 9.03 -21.50
CA THR A 340 -5.82 7.67 -22.07
C THR A 340 -4.99 6.67 -21.26
N MET A 341 -4.29 7.13 -20.23
CA MET A 341 -3.53 6.27 -19.31
C MET A 341 -4.46 5.63 -18.28
N ALA A 342 -4.05 4.49 -17.72
CA ALA A 342 -4.76 3.90 -16.58
C ALA A 342 -4.65 4.82 -15.35
N ILE A 343 -5.77 4.99 -14.64
CA ILE A 343 -5.90 5.89 -13.48
C ILE A 343 -6.35 5.12 -12.23
N LEU A 344 -5.71 5.41 -11.10
CA LEU A 344 -6.19 5.03 -9.77
C LEU A 344 -6.73 6.28 -9.07
N CYS A 345 -8.02 6.27 -8.74
CA CYS A 345 -8.59 7.17 -7.77
C CYS A 345 -8.45 6.52 -6.38
N LEU A 346 -7.70 7.14 -5.47
CA LEU A 346 -7.50 6.63 -4.11
C LEU A 346 -8.06 7.67 -3.13
N VAL A 347 -8.82 7.23 -2.12
CA VAL A 347 -9.41 8.15 -1.14
C VAL A 347 -9.51 7.53 0.25
N GLY A 348 -9.34 8.32 1.30
CA GLY A 348 -9.72 7.93 2.66
C GLY A 348 -11.24 7.83 2.83
N ASP A 349 -11.74 6.78 3.47
CA ASP A 349 -13.20 6.59 3.64
C ASP A 349 -13.88 7.66 4.53
N ARG A 350 -13.08 8.50 5.18
CA ARG A 350 -13.50 9.63 6.02
C ARG A 350 -12.95 10.97 5.52
N ASP A 351 -12.53 11.08 4.26
CA ASP A 351 -12.06 12.35 3.70
C ASP A 351 -13.17 13.43 3.78
N PRO A 352 -12.98 14.51 4.55
CA PRO A 352 -13.96 15.58 4.67
C PRO A 352 -13.93 16.57 3.50
N LEU A 353 -12.85 16.61 2.71
CA LEU A 353 -12.63 17.56 1.62
C LEU A 353 -13.08 17.00 0.27
N PHE A 354 -12.72 15.75 -0.03
CA PHE A 354 -13.18 15.04 -1.22
C PHE A 354 -13.81 13.70 -0.82
N PRO A 355 -15.08 13.73 -0.40
CA PRO A 355 -15.78 12.55 0.10
C PRO A 355 -15.74 11.39 -0.90
N PRO A 356 -15.70 10.11 -0.44
CA PRO A 356 -15.62 8.96 -1.35
C PRO A 356 -16.67 8.94 -2.47
N ARG A 357 -17.84 9.53 -2.23
CA ARG A 357 -18.90 9.67 -3.25
C ARG A 357 -18.48 10.54 -4.43
N SER A 358 -17.79 11.67 -4.20
CA SER A 358 -17.32 12.52 -5.30
C SER A 358 -16.17 11.86 -6.06
N ILE A 359 -15.31 11.10 -5.36
CA ILE A 359 -14.25 10.32 -5.99
C ILE A 359 -14.80 9.16 -6.84
N ARG A 360 -15.89 8.51 -6.42
CA ARG A 360 -16.60 7.54 -7.27
C ARG A 360 -17.18 8.21 -8.52
N ALA A 361 -17.80 9.37 -8.38
CA ALA A 361 -18.31 10.13 -9.53
C ALA A 361 -17.18 10.55 -10.51
N LEU A 362 -16.01 10.92 -9.99
CA LEU A 362 -14.81 11.13 -10.82
C LEU A 362 -14.37 9.83 -11.51
N THR A 363 -14.35 8.72 -10.79
CA THR A 363 -13.94 7.42 -11.34
C THR A 363 -14.86 7.02 -12.51
N ASP A 364 -16.17 7.26 -12.38
CA ASP A 364 -17.15 7.00 -13.43
C ASP A 364 -17.02 7.95 -14.65
N LEU A 365 -16.45 9.14 -14.44
CA LEU A 365 -16.19 10.12 -15.51
C LEU A 365 -14.97 9.74 -16.37
N LEU A 366 -13.96 9.12 -15.77
CA LEU A 366 -12.66 8.85 -16.39
C LEU A 366 -12.67 7.57 -17.26
N PRO A 367 -12.01 7.55 -18.43
CA PRO A 367 -12.09 6.43 -19.38
C PRO A 367 -11.56 5.07 -18.88
N ASP A 368 -10.42 5.07 -18.17
CA ASP A 368 -9.79 3.87 -17.60
C ASP A 368 -9.38 4.14 -16.16
N ALA A 369 -10.38 4.23 -15.28
CA ALA A 369 -10.17 4.49 -13.87
C ALA A 369 -10.71 3.38 -12.98
N ARG A 370 -10.04 3.20 -11.84
CA ARG A 370 -10.53 2.38 -10.72
C ARG A 370 -10.39 3.12 -9.41
N ILE A 371 -11.25 2.81 -8.46
CA ILE A 371 -11.22 3.39 -7.12
C ILE A 371 -10.64 2.43 -6.07
N THR A 372 -9.94 2.97 -5.08
CA THR A 372 -9.59 2.26 -3.84
C THR A 372 -9.84 3.18 -2.65
N GLU A 373 -10.56 2.66 -1.65
CA GLU A 373 -10.87 3.37 -0.40
C GLU A 373 -10.00 2.84 0.73
N ILE A 374 -9.32 3.73 1.45
CA ILE A 374 -8.49 3.39 2.61
C ILE A 374 -9.32 3.60 3.88
N THR A 375 -9.61 2.50 4.57
CA THR A 375 -10.47 2.49 5.75
C THR A 375 -9.87 3.27 6.92
N GLY A 376 -10.68 4.08 7.58
CA GLY A 376 -10.33 4.80 8.80
C GLY A 376 -9.48 6.05 8.59
N CYS A 377 -9.20 6.45 7.34
CA CYS A 377 -8.34 7.59 7.03
C CYS A 377 -9.12 8.82 6.57
N GLY A 378 -8.62 10.00 6.93
CA GLY A 378 -9.08 11.28 6.41
C GLY A 378 -8.47 11.62 5.06
N HIS A 379 -8.17 12.90 4.83
CA HIS A 379 -7.69 13.44 3.56
C HIS A 379 -6.23 13.12 3.22
N SER A 380 -5.45 12.57 4.16
CA SER A 380 -4.03 12.22 3.96
C SER A 380 -3.74 10.75 4.29
N PRO A 381 -4.42 9.78 3.64
CA PRO A 381 -4.22 8.35 3.91
C PRO A 381 -2.78 7.90 3.69
N TYR A 382 -2.02 8.54 2.79
CA TYR A 382 -0.59 8.27 2.59
C TYR A 382 0.26 8.50 3.85
N PHE A 383 -0.19 9.37 4.74
CA PHE A 383 0.47 9.71 6.00
C PHE A 383 -0.20 9.00 7.20
N GLU A 384 -1.53 8.86 7.16
CA GLU A 384 -2.30 8.24 8.24
C GLU A 384 -2.10 6.71 8.30
N ASP A 385 -2.26 6.03 7.15
CA ASP A 385 -2.02 4.60 6.95
C ASP A 385 -1.12 4.38 5.71
N PRO A 386 0.18 4.66 5.83
CA PRO A 386 1.12 4.50 4.73
C PRO A 386 1.20 3.05 4.24
N GLN A 387 0.91 2.04 5.07
CA GLN A 387 1.05 0.64 4.68
C GLN A 387 -0.06 0.26 3.69
N ALA A 388 -1.32 0.55 4.04
CA ALA A 388 -2.44 0.30 3.16
C ALA A 388 -2.35 1.13 1.88
N TRP A 389 -1.99 2.41 2.01
CA TRP A 389 -1.83 3.31 0.86
C TRP A 389 -0.73 2.83 -0.09
N ASN A 390 0.46 2.52 0.43
CA ASN A 390 1.59 2.05 -0.35
C ASN A 390 1.27 0.75 -1.07
N PHE A 391 0.60 -0.19 -0.39
CA PHE A 391 0.17 -1.45 -1.00
C PHE A 391 -0.78 -1.21 -2.16
N ALA A 392 -1.79 -0.34 -2.00
CA ALA A 392 -2.74 -0.02 -3.05
C ALA A 392 -2.07 0.59 -4.29
N VAL A 393 -1.19 1.57 -4.07
CA VAL A 393 -0.46 2.24 -5.15
C VAL A 393 0.51 1.29 -5.83
N ARG A 394 1.31 0.52 -5.09
CA ARG A 394 2.23 -0.47 -5.67
C ARG A 394 1.48 -1.53 -6.49
N SER A 395 0.39 -2.07 -5.95
CA SER A 395 -0.48 -3.03 -6.64
C SER A 395 -1.09 -2.49 -7.93
N PHE A 396 -1.25 -1.17 -8.04
CA PHE A 396 -1.68 -0.50 -9.25
C PHE A 396 -0.54 -0.28 -10.24
N LEU A 397 0.61 0.21 -9.75
CA LEU A 397 1.78 0.54 -10.55
C LEU A 397 2.50 -0.70 -11.11
N ASP A 398 2.43 -1.85 -10.47
CA ASP A 398 3.16 -3.06 -10.87
C ASP A 398 2.36 -3.99 -11.82
N ARG A 399 1.09 -3.69 -12.11
CA ARG A 399 0.33 -4.47 -13.09
C ARG A 399 1.01 -4.40 -14.46
N GLN A 400 1.02 -5.49 -15.22
CA GLN A 400 1.53 -5.43 -16.60
C GLN A 400 0.52 -4.71 -17.49
#